data_AF-A0A107TEH8-F1
#
_entry.id   AF-A0A107TEH8-F1
#
_cell.length_a   1.000
_cell.length_b   1.000
_cell.length_c   1.000
_cell.angle_alpha   90.00
_cell.angle_beta   90.00
_cell.angle_gamma   90.00
#
_symmetry.space_group_name_H-M   'P 1'
#
loop_
_entity.id
_entity.type
_entity.pdbx_description
1 polymer ?
#
loop_
_entity_poly.entity_id
_entity_poly.type
_entity_poly.pdbx_seq_one_letter_code
_entity_poly.pdbx_strand_id
1 'polypeptide(L)' 'MNRKDLLKWIRRDGSGVIEQFLPFDARAEMDGVILDRRHEIDEDAFLMFFSIRALLRKGGMASCESDQEAGQIMALLKL' A
#
# COMPACT_ATOMS: atom_id res chain seq x y z
N MET A 1 0.90 -12.39 9.62
CA MET A 1 1.28 -12.91 8.28
C MET A 1 2.71 -12.50 8.01
N ASN A 2 3.54 -13.34 7.37
CA ASN A 2 4.92 -12.95 7.06
C ASN A 2 5.01 -12.31 5.65
N ARG A 3 6.13 -11.62 5.37
CA ARG A 3 6.39 -10.91 4.10
C ARG A 3 6.26 -11.79 2.86
N LYS A 4 6.75 -13.04 2.92
CA LYS A 4 6.73 -13.96 1.77
C LYS A 4 5.30 -14.36 1.40
N ASP A 5 4.46 -14.56 2.40
CA ASP A 5 3.04 -14.90 2.19
C ASP A 5 2.28 -13.71 1.60
N LEU A 6 2.56 -12.49 2.06
CA LEU A 6 1.99 -11.27 1.51
C LEU A 6 2.38 -11.02 0.05
N LEU A 7 3.66 -11.19 -0.29
CA LEU A 7 4.13 -11.09 -1.68
C LEU A 7 3.45 -12.12 -2.58
N LYS A 8 3.27 -13.36 -2.12
CA LYS A 8 2.55 -14.38 -2.89
C LYS A 8 1.08 -14.01 -3.11
N TRP A 9 0.43 -13.44 -2.11
CA TRP A 9 -0.96 -13.03 -2.23
C TRP A 9 -1.14 -11.87 -3.21
N ILE A 10 -0.36 -10.79 -3.06
CA ILE A 10 -0.44 -9.62 -3.95
C ILE A 10 -0.16 -10.01 -5.40
N ARG A 11 0.83 -10.88 -5.64
CA ARG A 11 1.11 -11.37 -7.00
C ARG A 11 -0.01 -12.20 -7.61
N ARG A 12 -0.84 -12.83 -6.77
CA ARG A 12 -1.96 -13.67 -7.20
C ARG A 12 -3.24 -12.86 -7.39
N ASP A 13 -3.48 -11.88 -6.53
CA ASP A 13 -4.72 -11.11 -6.46
C ASP A 13 -4.48 -9.72 -5.84
N GLY A 14 -3.77 -8.87 -6.59
CA GLY A 14 -3.45 -7.51 -6.15
C GLY A 14 -4.71 -6.63 -6.03
N SER A 15 -5.66 -6.80 -6.95
CA SER A 15 -6.94 -6.09 -6.92
C SER A 15 -7.75 -6.40 -5.65
N GLY A 16 -7.84 -7.66 -5.25
CA GLY A 16 -8.55 -8.06 -4.03
C GLY A 16 -7.91 -7.48 -2.76
N VAL A 17 -6.59 -7.27 -2.75
CA VAL A 17 -5.89 -6.59 -1.64
C VAL A 17 -6.27 -5.11 -1.59
N ILE A 18 -6.34 -4.43 -2.73
CA ILE A 18 -6.79 -3.03 -2.76
C ILE A 18 -8.23 -2.93 -2.28
N GLU A 19 -9.15 -3.71 -2.85
CA GLU A 19 -10.57 -3.68 -2.50
C GLU A 19 -10.85 -3.94 -1.01
N GLN A 20 -10.10 -4.85 -0.38
CA GLN A 20 -10.34 -5.24 1.01
C GLN A 20 -9.69 -4.33 2.05
N PHE A 21 -8.59 -3.65 1.70
CA PHE A 21 -7.74 -2.97 2.68
C PHE A 21 -7.50 -1.50 2.39
N LEU A 22 -7.96 -0.97 1.25
CA LEU A 22 -7.80 0.46 0.96
C LEU A 22 -8.56 1.29 2.00
N PRO A 23 -7.87 2.17 2.75
CA PRO A 23 -8.53 3.10 3.67
C PRO A 23 -9.49 4.04 2.94
N PHE A 24 -10.61 4.39 3.58
CA PHE A 24 -11.63 5.26 3.01
C PHE A 24 -11.07 6.64 2.60
N ASP A 25 -10.11 7.15 3.37
CA ASP A 25 -9.44 8.43 3.19
C ASP A 25 -8.25 8.40 2.21
N ALA A 26 -7.86 7.21 1.72
CA ALA A 26 -6.69 7.08 0.85
C ALA A 26 -6.81 7.92 -0.44
N ARG A 27 -8.02 8.02 -1.01
CA ARG A 27 -8.29 8.87 -2.17
C ARG A 27 -8.15 10.36 -1.86
N ALA A 28 -8.57 10.80 -0.68
CA ALA A 28 -8.41 12.19 -0.25
C ALA A 28 -6.95 12.55 0.04
N GLU A 29 -6.17 11.62 0.62
CA GLU A 29 -4.72 11.80 0.77
C GLU A 29 -4.03 11.86 -0.60
N MET A 30 -4.46 11.02 -1.56
CA MET A 30 -3.95 11.04 -2.94
C MET A 30 -4.22 12.38 -3.63
N ASP A 31 -5.45 12.89 -3.54
CA ASP A 31 -5.85 14.18 -4.11
C ASP A 31 -4.99 15.32 -3.54
N GLY A 32 -4.68 15.27 -2.24
CA GLY A 32 -3.75 16.22 -1.60
C GLY A 32 -2.34 16.16 -2.19
N VAL A 33 -1.81 14.96 -2.47
CA VAL A 33 -0.48 14.78 -3.06
C VAL A 33 -0.46 15.25 -4.53
N ILE A 34 -1.52 14.97 -5.30
CA ILE A 34 -1.69 15.42 -6.69
C ILE A 34 -1.83 16.95 -6.76
N LEU A 35 -2.61 17.55 -5.84
CA LEU A 35 -2.81 19.00 -5.75
C LEU A 35 -1.51 19.77 -5.48
N ASP A 36 -0.57 19.18 -4.74
CA ASP A 36 0.75 19.74 -4.50
C ASP A 36 1.69 19.75 -5.73
N ARG A 37 1.19 19.29 -6.90
CA ARG A 37 1.84 19.34 -8.23
C ARG A 37 3.26 18.76 -8.27
N ARG A 38 3.57 17.81 -7.40
CA ARG A 38 4.83 17.06 -7.41
C ARG A 38 4.55 15.61 -7.80
N HIS A 39 4.72 15.34 -9.10
CA HIS A 39 4.89 14.02 -9.74
C HIS A 39 3.69 13.36 -10.45
N GLU A 40 4.06 12.65 -11.51
CA GLU A 40 3.37 11.52 -12.12
C GLU A 40 3.32 10.39 -11.10
N ILE A 41 2.36 10.45 -10.17
CA ILE A 41 2.13 9.36 -9.23
C ILE A 41 1.33 8.30 -9.96
N ASP A 42 1.90 7.11 -10.05
CA ASP A 42 1.15 5.91 -10.43
C ASP A 42 0.08 5.66 -9.35
N GLU A 43 -1.18 5.90 -9.71
CA GLU A 43 -2.34 5.74 -8.82
C GLU A 43 -2.42 4.32 -8.27
N ASP A 44 -2.14 3.30 -9.09
CA ASP A 44 -2.19 1.91 -8.66
C ASP A 44 -1.08 1.60 -7.63
N ALA A 45 0.12 2.15 -7.84
CA ALA A 45 1.22 2.02 -6.88
C ALA A 45 0.91 2.71 -5.55
N PHE A 46 0.27 3.89 -5.59
CA PHE A 46 -0.14 4.63 -4.40
C PHE A 46 -1.20 3.86 -3.60
N LEU A 47 -2.26 3.40 -4.27
CA LEU A 47 -3.34 2.63 -3.64
C LEU A 47 -2.81 1.33 -3.04
N MET A 48 -1.94 0.61 -3.77
CA MET A 48 -1.31 -0.62 -3.28
C MET A 48 -0.47 -0.37 -2.01
N PHE A 49 0.35 0.69 -1.98
CA PHE A 49 1.13 1.05 -0.79
C PHE A 49 0.22 1.28 0.42
N PHE A 50 -0.86 2.04 0.25
CA PHE A 50 -1.81 2.32 1.34
C PHE A 50 -2.52 1.07 1.86
N SER A 51 -2.94 0.18 0.96
CA SER A 51 -3.59 -1.08 1.32
C SER A 51 -2.64 -2.02 2.08
N ILE A 52 -1.38 -2.12 1.66
CA ILE A 52 -0.36 -2.91 2.37
C ILE A 52 -0.11 -2.34 3.77
N ARG A 53 0.09 -1.01 3.86
CA ARG A 53 0.31 -0.31 5.13
C ARG A 53 -0.86 -0.55 6.11
N ALA A 54 -2.10 -0.42 5.63
CA ALA A 54 -3.30 -0.64 6.43
C ALA A 54 -3.43 -2.10 6.91
N LEU A 55 -3.14 -3.06 6.03
CA LEU A 55 -3.12 -4.49 6.37
C LEU A 55 -2.09 -4.81 7.47
N LEU A 56 -0.88 -4.25 7.37
CA LEU A 56 0.17 -4.45 8.37
C LEU A 56 -0.23 -3.87 9.73
N ARG A 57 -0.82 -2.67 9.75
CA ARG A 57 -1.36 -2.04 10.97
C ARG A 57 -2.48 -2.88 11.59
N LYS A 58 -3.39 -3.41 10.77
CA LYS A 58 -4.44 -4.34 11.23
C LYS A 58 -3.85 -5.62 11.84
N GLY A 59 -2.68 -6.05 11.35
CA GLY A 59 -1.90 -7.15 11.91
C GLY A 59 -1.14 -6.83 13.21
N GLY A 60 -1.27 -5.61 13.74
CA GLY A 60 -0.65 -5.17 15.00
C GLY A 60 0.69 -4.45 14.84
N MET A 61 1.12 -4.16 13.60
CA MET A 61 2.38 -3.45 13.35
C MET A 61 2.24 -1.94 13.64
N ALA A 62 3.26 -1.34 14.28
CA ALA A 62 3.26 0.08 14.61
C ALA A 62 3.37 0.96 13.34
N SER A 63 2.93 2.21 13.41
CA SER A 63 2.84 3.11 12.24
C SER A 63 4.16 3.22 11.45
N CYS A 64 5.27 3.61 12.08
CA CYS A 64 6.54 3.78 11.36
C CYS A 64 7.10 2.47 10.78
N GLU A 65 6.91 1.35 11.50
CA GLU A 65 7.33 0.03 11.05
C GLU A 65 6.50 -0.44 9.85
N SER A 66 5.18 -0.17 9.87
CA SER A 66 4.26 -0.51 8.79
C SER A 66 4.58 0.24 7.49
N ASP A 67 5.04 1.49 7.60
CA ASP A 67 5.38 2.32 6.45
C ASP A 67 6.68 1.83 5.80
N GLN A 68 7.68 1.49 6.61
CA GLN A 68 8.96 0.95 6.14
C GLN A 68 8.79 -0.44 5.49
N GLU A 69 8.02 -1.33 6.12
CA GLU A 69 7.76 -2.67 5.58
C GLU A 69 6.90 -2.61 4.32
N ALA A 70 5.90 -1.72 4.24
CA ALA A 70 5.14 -1.48 3.02
C ALA A 70 6.04 -1.02 1.86
N GLY A 71 6.97 -0.09 2.12
CA GLY A 71 7.95 0.34 1.11
C GLY A 71 8.86 -0.80 0.62
N GLN A 72 9.31 -1.68 1.52
CA GLN A 72 10.11 -2.86 1.14
C GLN A 72 9.30 -3.84 0.27
N ILE A 73 8.02 -4.03 0.57
CA ILE A 73 7.14 -4.89 -0.23
C ILE A 73 6.96 -4.30 -1.63
N MET A 74 6.70 -2.99 -1.74
CA MET A 74 6.58 -2.28 -3.02
C MET A 74 7.84 -2.44 -3.88
N ALA A 75 9.03 -2.24 -3.31
CA ALA A 75 10.30 -2.42 -4.03
C ALA A 75 10.50 -3.85 -4.55
N LEU A 76 10.02 -4.87 -3.82
CA LEU A 76 10.09 -6.27 -4.23
C LEU A 76 9.05 -6.68 -5.28
N LEU A 77 7.98 -5.89 -5.43
CA LEU A 77 6.98 -6.06 -6.48
C LEU A 77 7.46 -5.49 -7.83
N LYS A 78 8.53 -4.68 -7.84
CA LYS A 78 9.03 -3.95 -9.02
C LYS A 78 7.96 -3.06 -9.66
N LEU A 79 7.14 -2.45 -8.81
CA LEU A 79 6.26 -1.33 -9.19
C LEU A 79 7.10 -0.05 -9.29
#